data_AF-A0A4Q2Z5V0-F1
#
_entry.id   AF-A0A4Q2Z5V0-F1
#
_cell.length_a   1.000
_cell.length_b   1.000
_cell.length_c   1.000
_cell.angle_alpha   90.00
_cell.angle_beta   90.00
_cell.angle_gamma   90.00
#
_symmetry.space_group_name_H-M   'P 1'
#
loop_
_entity.id
_entity.type
_entity.pdbx_description
1 polymer ?
#
loop_
_entity_poly.entity_id
_entity_poly.type
_entity_poly.pdbx_seq_one_letter_code
_entity_poly.pdbx_strand_id
1 'polypeptide(L)' 'MPNLFDPIQLGDVAAPNRILMSPLTRGRSTRDHVPTAIMADYYVQRA' A
#
# COMPACT_ATOMS: atom_id res chain seq x y z
N MET A 1 -2.19 -25.92 2.01
CA MET A 1 -1.76 -24.88 1.05
C MET A 1 -2.14 -23.53 1.63
N PRO A 2 -1.29 -22.50 1.53
CA PRO A 2 -1.65 -21.17 2.00
C PRO A 2 -2.81 -20.59 1.19
N ASN A 3 -3.68 -19.81 1.83
CA ASN A 3 -4.78 -19.05 1.23
C ASN A 3 -4.48 -17.53 1.29
N LEU A 4 -5.34 -16.71 0.65
CA LEU A 4 -5.13 -15.26 0.55
C LEU A 4 -5.08 -14.52 1.89
N PHE A 5 -5.75 -15.04 2.92
CA PHE A 5 -5.83 -14.43 4.24
C PHE A 5 -4.77 -14.95 5.21
N ASP A 6 -3.98 -15.96 4.84
CA ASP A 6 -2.86 -16.42 5.66
C ASP A 6 -1.71 -15.39 5.62
N PRO A 7 -1.00 -15.16 6.73
CA PRO A 7 0.13 -14.24 6.77
C PRO A 7 1.29 -14.70 5.87
N ILE A 8 2.18 -13.75 5.54
CA ILE A 8 3.38 -13.99 4.73
C ILE A 8 4.55 -13.12 5.22
N GLN A 9 5.75 -13.70 5.25
CA GLN A 9 6.99 -12.99 5.51
C GLN A 9 7.62 -12.53 4.18
N LEU A 10 7.90 -11.23 4.04
CA LEU A 10 8.51 -10.60 2.88
C LEU A 10 9.86 -9.98 3.28
N GLY A 11 10.93 -10.77 3.26
CA GLY A 11 12.22 -10.36 3.84
C GLY A 11 12.06 -10.11 5.33
N ASP A 12 12.30 -8.89 5.80
CA ASP A 12 12.12 -8.49 7.20
C ASP A 12 10.71 -7.96 7.54
N VAL A 13 9.80 -7.91 6.56
CA VAL A 13 8.43 -7.39 6.75
C VAL A 13 7.44 -8.53 6.95
N ALA A 14 6.74 -8.55 8.08
CA ALA A 14 5.62 -9.45 8.34
C ALA A 14 4.30 -8.84 7.84
N ALA A 15 3.71 -9.39 6.78
CA ALA A 15 2.43 -8.95 6.24
C ALA A 15 1.27 -9.82 6.76
N PRO A 16 0.13 -9.24 7.15
CA PRO A 16 -0.97 -9.96 7.78
C PRO A 16 -1.74 -10.86 6.81
N ASN A 17 -1.62 -10.64 5.50
CA ASN A 17 -2.29 -11.40 4.45
C ASN A 17 -1.46 -11.36 3.15
N ARG A 18 -1.94 -12.07 2.12
CA ARG A 18 -1.33 -12.14 0.79
C ARG A 18 -2.05 -11.25 -0.25
N ILE A 19 -2.80 -10.26 0.21
CA ILE A 19 -3.55 -9.30 -0.61
C ILE A 19 -2.76 -7.99 -0.67
N LEU A 20 -2.02 -7.81 -1.76
CA LEU A 20 -1.10 -6.68 -1.91
C LEU A 20 -1.72 -5.56 -2.76
N MET A 21 -1.48 -4.31 -2.37
CA MET A 21 -1.79 -3.16 -3.20
C MET A 21 -0.68 -2.94 -4.24
N SER A 22 -0.99 -3.18 -5.51
CA SER A 22 -0.06 -2.95 -6.63
C SER A 22 0.39 -1.47 -6.71
N PRO A 23 1.59 -1.16 -7.24
CA PRO A 23 2.00 0.23 -7.49
C PRO A 23 1.10 0.92 -8.53
N LEU A 24 0.56 2.08 -8.18
CA LEU A 24 -0.39 2.83 -9.00
C LEU A 24 -0.02 4.31 -9.06
N THR A 25 0.32 4.82 -10.25
CA THR A 25 0.48 6.27 -10.49
C THR A 25 -0.89 6.95 -10.45
N ARG A 26 -1.09 7.92 -9.54
CA ARG A 26 -2.41 8.55 -9.32
C ARG A 26 -2.49 10.04 -9.67
N GLY A 27 -1.36 10.71 -9.91
CA GLY A 27 -1.33 12.15 -10.20
C GLY A 27 -1.97 12.99 -9.08
N ARG A 28 -1.52 12.78 -7.83
CA ARG A 28 -2.01 13.49 -6.64
C ARG A 28 -0.94 14.30 -5.91
N SER A 29 0.29 14.32 -6.44
CA SER A 29 1.36 15.20 -5.98
C SER A 29 1.13 16.64 -6.44
N THR A 30 1.85 17.58 -5.84
CA THR A 30 1.98 18.95 -6.37
C THR A 30 2.73 18.95 -7.71
N ARG A 31 2.79 20.11 -8.37
CA ARG A 31 3.58 20.31 -9.60
C ARG A 31 5.09 20.08 -9.39
N ASP A 32 5.58 20.33 -8.16
CA ASP A 32 6.97 20.11 -7.77
C ASP A 32 7.23 18.67 -7.28
N HIS A 33 6.30 17.75 -7.56
CA HIS A 33 6.37 16.33 -7.18
C HIS A 33 6.36 16.07 -5.66
N VAL A 34 5.80 16.99 -4.86
CA VAL A 34 5.67 16.83 -3.42
C VAL A 34 4.35 16.13 -3.08
N PRO A 35 4.33 15.13 -2.17
CA PRO A 35 3.08 14.53 -1.68
C PRO A 35 2.12 15.55 -1.04
N THR A 36 0.82 15.25 -1.06
CA THR A 36 -0.24 16.11 -0.51
C THR A 36 -1.02 15.38 0.58
N ALA A 37 -1.74 16.11 1.45
CA ALA A 37 -2.49 15.53 2.56
C ALA A 37 -3.53 14.46 2.13
N ILE A 38 -4.19 14.66 0.99
CA ILE A 38 -5.16 13.69 0.44
C ILE A 38 -4.52 12.33 0.12
N MET A 39 -3.20 12.27 -0.14
CA MET A 39 -2.51 11.00 -0.35
C MET A 39 -2.44 10.17 0.93
N ALA A 40 -2.34 10.80 2.10
CA ALA A 40 -2.35 10.09 3.38
C ALA A 40 -3.71 9.40 3.60
N ASP A 41 -4.81 10.16 3.47
CA ASP A 41 -6.18 9.61 3.60
C ASP A 41 -6.41 8.46 2.60
N TYR A 42 -5.90 8.61 1.37
CA TYR A 42 -5.99 7.59 0.33
C TYR A 42 -5.31 6.26 0.74
N TYR A 43 -4.13 6.31 1.38
CA TYR A 43 -3.42 5.11 1.80
C TYR A 43 -3.99 4.51 3.09
N VAL A 44 -4.43 5.32 4.05
CA VAL A 44 -5.05 4.83 5.30
C VAL A 44 -6.32 4.01 5.02
N GLN A 45 -7.11 4.40 4.02
CA GLN A 45 -8.30 3.65 3.59
C GLN A 45 -8.00 2.24 3.03
N ARG A 46 -6.72 1.89 2.81
CA ARG A 46 -6.27 0.65 2.16
C ARG A 46 -5.23 -0.12 2.98
N ALA A 47 -4.97 0.31 4.21
CA ALA A 47 -4.14 -0.39 5.18
C ALA A 47 -4.98 -1.41 5.97
#